data_AF-X1KAC2-F1
#
_entry.id   AF-X1KAC2-F1
#
_cell.length_a   1.000
_cell.length_b   1.000
_cell.length_c   1.000
_cell.angle_alpha   90.00
_cell.angle_beta   90.00
_cell.angle_gamma   90.00
#
_symmetry.space_group_name_H-M   'P 1'
#
loop_
_entity.id
_entity.type
_entity.pdbx_description
1 polymer ?
#
loop_
_entity_poly.entity_id
_entity_poly.type
_entity_poly.pdbx_seq_one_letter_code
_entity_poly.pdbx_strand_id
1 'polypeptide(L)' 'MPSGQINSPRPIDIDILFYDNQIIKTKDLTIPHPRLADRAFVLVPLAEIAPELVHPELGKSITELASNIKGQNGVRKYN' A
#
# COMPACT_ATOMS: atom_id res chain seq x y z
N MET A 1 13.04 26.59 -8.98
CA MET A 1 12.96 25.12 -8.93
C MET A 1 11.70 24.72 -9.68
N PRO A 2 11.75 23.88 -10.72
CA PRO A 2 10.52 23.47 -11.40
C PRO A 2 9.69 22.68 -10.38
N SER A 3 8.43 23.07 -10.23
CA SER A 3 7.43 22.40 -9.41
C SER A 3 7.44 20.90 -9.73
N GLY A 4 7.83 20.05 -8.78
CA GLY A 4 7.80 18.61 -8.96
C GLY A 4 6.41 18.18 -9.42
N GLN A 5 6.31 17.67 -10.64
CA GLN A 5 5.04 17.25 -11.20
C GLN A 5 4.54 16.05 -10.37
N ILE A 6 3.32 16.17 -9.84
CA ILE A 6 2.70 15.09 -9.06
C ILE A 6 2.66 13.82 -9.93
N ASN A 7 3.18 12.71 -9.39
CA ASN A 7 3.35 11.43 -10.09
C ASN A 7 4.37 11.41 -11.24
N SER A 8 5.38 12.28 -11.25
CA SER A 8 6.50 12.13 -12.19
C SER A 8 7.28 10.83 -11.91
N PRO A 9 7.84 10.18 -12.96
CA PRO A 9 8.79 9.10 -12.79
C PRO A 9 9.91 9.51 -11.83
N ARG A 10 10.30 8.60 -10.93
CA ARG A 10 11.42 8.79 -10.00
C ARG A 10 12.26 7.52 -9.93
N PRO A 11 13.58 7.62 -9.68
CA PRO A 11 14.44 6.44 -9.59
C PRO A 11 14.01 5.45 -8.50
N ILE A 12 13.48 5.96 -7.38
CA ILE A 12 12.99 5.16 -6.26
C ILE A 12 11.86 5.88 -5.52
N ASP A 13 10.96 5.08 -4.96
CA ASP A 13 9.89 5.49 -4.06
C ASP A 13 9.84 4.56 -2.85
N ILE A 14 9.70 5.11 -1.64
CA ILE A 14 9.61 4.32 -0.41
C ILE A 14 8.45 4.84 0.42
N ASP A 15 7.41 4.02 0.54
CA ASP A 15 6.21 4.29 1.35
C ASP A 15 6.22 3.41 2.61
N ILE A 16 5.91 3.99 3.77
CA ILE A 16 5.63 3.21 5.00
C ILE A 16 4.16 2.78 4.97
N LEU A 17 3.89 1.49 4.84
CA LEU A 17 2.52 0.96 4.76
C LEU A 17 1.87 0.76 6.13
N PHE A 18 2.61 0.16 7.07
CA PHE A 18 2.19 -0.17 8.43
C PHE A 18 3.33 0.12 9.40
N TYR A 19 2.97 0.36 10.66
CA TYR A 19 3.93 0.40 11.76
C TYR A 19 3.32 -0.31 12.95
N ASP A 20 3.62 -1.59 13.07
CA ASP A 20 2.94 -2.50 14.00
C ASP A 20 1.41 -2.35 13.83
N ASN A 21 0.66 -2.37 14.92
CA ASN A 21 -0.79 -2.14 14.94
C ASN A 21 -1.19 -0.67 15.19
N GLN A 22 -0.28 0.28 14.96
CA GLN A 22 -0.53 1.69 15.26
C GLN A 22 -1.37 2.38 14.17
N ILE A 23 -2.24 3.29 14.62
CA ILE A 23 -2.92 4.27 13.78
C ILE A 23 -2.30 5.63 14.08
N ILE A 24 -1.56 6.18 13.12
CA ILE A 24 -0.84 7.45 13.24
C ILE A 24 -1.44 8.44 12.26
N LYS A 25 -1.91 9.59 12.77
CA LYS A 25 -2.45 10.69 11.95
C LYS A 25 -1.78 11.99 12.38
N THR A 26 -0.75 12.37 11.66
CA THR A 26 -0.03 13.63 11.87
C THR A 26 -0.08 14.47 10.59
N LYS A 27 0.50 15.67 10.62
CA LYS A 27 0.61 16.52 9.43
C LYS A 27 1.45 15.87 8.33
N ASP A 28 2.51 15.16 8.72
CA ASP A 28 3.56 14.70 7.79
C ASP A 28 3.54 13.17 7.58
N LEU A 29 2.80 12.41 8.40
CA LEU A 29 2.74 10.95 8.36
C LEU A 29 1.35 10.43 8.68
N THR A 30 0.87 9.50 7.82
CA THR A 30 -0.36 8.75 8.00
C THR A 30 -0.07 7.26 7.91
N ILE A 31 -0.37 6.52 8.98
CA ILE A 31 -0.25 5.06 9.06
C ILE A 31 -1.58 4.49 9.59
N PRO A 32 -2.12 3.42 8.99
CA PRO A 32 -1.67 2.77 7.74
C PRO A 32 -1.67 3.72 6.53
N HIS A 33 -0.84 3.44 5.53
CA HIS A 33 -0.73 4.33 4.36
C HIS A 33 -2.10 4.53 3.70
N PRO A 34 -2.57 5.78 3.51
CA PRO A 34 -3.99 6.07 3.26
C PRO A 34 -4.55 5.49 1.96
N ARG A 35 -3.68 5.14 1.01
CA ARG A 35 -4.07 4.58 -0.31
C ARG A 35 -3.65 3.13 -0.49
N LEU A 36 -3.20 2.45 0.58
CA LEU A 36 -2.68 1.08 0.45
C LEU A 36 -3.78 0.12 -0.03
N ALA A 37 -5.02 0.30 0.45
CA ALA A 37 -6.18 -0.53 0.10
C ALA A 37 -6.70 -0.31 -1.33
N ASP A 38 -6.23 0.72 -2.03
CA ASP A 38 -6.67 1.07 -3.39
C ASP A 38 -5.66 0.69 -4.48
N ARG A 39 -4.50 0.11 -4.11
CA ARG A 39 -3.39 -0.14 -5.04
C ARG A 39 -3.08 -1.63 -5.15
N ALA A 40 -3.37 -2.22 -6.31
CA ALA A 40 -3.09 -3.64 -6.55
C ALA A 40 -1.59 -3.96 -6.42
N PHE A 41 -0.71 -3.10 -6.94
CA PHE A 41 0.74 -3.27 -6.83
C PHE A 41 1.29 -3.13 -5.39
N VAL A 42 0.45 -2.73 -4.43
CA VAL A 42 0.76 -2.76 -2.99
C VAL A 42 0.18 -4.03 -2.37
N LEU A 43 -1.12 -4.27 -2.55
CA LEU A 43 -1.81 -5.38 -1.90
C LEU A 43 -1.37 -6.76 -2.39
N VAL A 44 -1.13 -6.94 -3.69
CA VAL A 44 -0.73 -8.24 -4.25
C VAL A 44 0.61 -8.72 -3.67
N PRO A 45 1.72 -7.97 -3.74
CA PRO A 45 2.97 -8.41 -3.12
C PRO A 45 2.88 -8.47 -1.59
N LEU A 46 2.09 -7.60 -0.95
CA LEU A 46 1.91 -7.66 0.50
C LEU A 46 1.18 -8.93 0.94
N ALA A 47 0.18 -9.38 0.17
CA ALA A 47 -0.52 -10.65 0.42
C ALA A 47 0.40 -11.87 0.29
N GLU A 48 1.43 -11.81 -0.56
CA GLU A 48 2.43 -12.89 -0.68
C GLU A 48 3.29 -13.03 0.60
N ILE A 49 3.59 -11.93 1.30
CA ILE A 49 4.51 -11.92 2.44
C ILE A 49 3.83 -11.83 3.81
N ALA A 50 2.63 -11.26 3.89
CA ALA A 50 1.89 -11.00 5.13
C ALA A 50 0.36 -11.12 4.93
N PRO A 51 -0.15 -12.30 4.53
CA PRO A 51 -1.58 -12.49 4.19
C PRO A 51 -2.53 -12.22 5.35
N GLU A 52 -2.14 -12.62 6.57
CA GLU A 52 -2.96 -12.54 7.79
C GLU A 52 -2.86 -11.19 8.50
N LEU A 53 -2.05 -10.25 7.99
CA LEU A 53 -1.96 -8.91 8.56
C LEU A 53 -3.34 -8.23 8.43
N VAL A 54 -3.88 -7.75 9.56
CA VAL A 54 -5.18 -7.08 9.59
C VAL A 54 -4.98 -5.58 9.54
N HIS A 55 -5.67 -4.91 8.61
CA HIS A 55 -5.67 -3.45 8.54
C HIS A 55 -6.40 -2.87 9.78
N PRO A 56 -5.74 -2.11 10.66
CA PRO A 56 -6.29 -1.73 11.97
C PRO A 56 -7.53 -0.82 11.86
N GLU A 57 -7.65 -0.01 10.80
CA GLU A 57 -8.87 0.80 10.56
C GLU A 57 -9.99 0.07 9.81
N LEU A 58 -9.68 -0.91 8.95
CA LEU A 58 -10.67 -1.58 8.10
C LEU A 58 -11.15 -2.91 8.68
N GLY A 59 -10.39 -3.50 9.61
CA GLY A 59 -10.67 -4.81 10.20
C GLY A 59 -10.60 -5.98 9.22
N LYS A 60 -9.96 -5.80 8.05
CA LYS A 60 -9.82 -6.80 6.99
C LYS A 60 -8.40 -7.30 6.86
N SER A 61 -8.22 -8.57 6.54
CA SER A 61 -6.89 -9.12 6.25
C SER A 61 -6.36 -8.60 4.91
N ILE A 62 -5.04 -8.60 4.72
CA ILE A 62 -4.46 -8.24 3.43
C ILE A 62 -4.95 -9.19 2.32
N THR A 63 -5.13 -10.48 2.61
CA THR A 63 -5.72 -11.44 1.66
C THR A 63 -7.12 -11.03 1.21
N GLU A 64 -7.98 -10.61 2.15
CA GLU A 64 -9.33 -10.13 1.83
C GLU A 64 -9.29 -8.86 0.98
N LEU A 65 -8.41 -7.91 1.33
CA LEU A 65 -8.25 -6.67 0.58
C LEU A 65 -7.72 -6.95 -0.84
N ALA A 66 -6.70 -7.80 -0.97
CA ALA A 66 -6.11 -8.18 -2.25
C ALA A 66 -7.10 -8.94 -3.14
N SER A 67 -7.96 -9.79 -2.57
CA SER A 67 -8.96 -10.54 -3.35
C SER A 67 -10.03 -9.62 -3.97
N ASN A 68 -10.33 -8.50 -3.33
CA ASN A 68 -11.40 -7.58 -3.74
C ASN A 68 -10.93 -6.41 -4.63
N ILE A 69 -9.62 -6.25 -4.83
CA ILE A 69 -9.10 -5.12 -5.60
C ILE A 69 -9.11 -5.38 -7.11
N LYS A 70 -9.38 -4.34 -7.91
CA LYS A 70 -9.23 -4.39 -9.37
C LYS A 70 -7.75 -4.25 -9.78
N GLY A 71 -7.39 -4.79 -10.93
CA GLY A 71 -6.06 -4.59 -11.51
C GLY A 71 -4.99 -5.58 -11.05
N GLN A 72 -5.37 -6.67 -10.37
CA GLN A 72 -4.47 -7.76 -9.97
C GLN A 72 -3.66 -8.30 -11.17
N ASN A 73 -4.31 -8.45 -12.33
CA ASN A 73 -3.68 -8.91 -13.58
C ASN A 73 -2.55 -8.00 -14.09
N GLY A 74 -2.47 -6.75 -13.61
CA GLY A 74 -1.41 -5.81 -13.96
C GLY A 74 -0.15 -5.97 -13.11
N VAL A 75 -0.20 -6.78 -12.05
CA VAL A 75 0.93 -7.03 -11.15
C VAL A 75 1.58 -8.35 -11.53
N ARG A 76 2.88 -8.34 -11.81
CA ARG A 76 3.65 -9.52 -12.20
C ARG A 76 5.03 -9.50 -11.57
N LYS A 77 5.58 -10.68 -11.30
CA LYS A 77 6.97 -10.83 -10.88
C LYS A 77 7.90 -10.38 -12.01
N TYR A 78 8.95 -9.66 -11.64
CA TYR A 78 10.00 -9.27 -12.56
C TYR A 78 10.99 -10.45 -12.66
N ASN A 79 11.01 -11.12 -13.80
CA ASN A 79 11.92 -12.23 -14.12
C ASN A 79 12.93 -11.78 -15.18
#